data_AF-A0A1E7X433-F1
#
_entry.id   AF-A0A1E7X433-F1
#
_cell.length_a   1.000
_cell.length_b   1.000
_cell.length_c   1.000
_cell.angle_alpha   90.00
_cell.angle_beta   90.00
_cell.angle_gamma   90.00
#
_symmetry.space_group_name_H-M   'P 1'
#
loop_
_entity.id
_entity.type
_entity.pdbx_description
1 polymer ?
#
loop_
_entity_poly.entity_id
_entity_poly.type
_entity_poly.pdbx_seq_one_letter_code
_entity_poly.pdbx_strand_id
1 'polypeptide(L)'
;MKPPLKLKNSDLQGVVVRLQQILADHADTLIGHWIALIEQDIADGWRAFYAREIWMRNHLPAPLINPLGRALMVEQLKQVIAANGMPLQCDEAGMLVDLVRRTGLHEYRNYLHVGQLSIDTDAAPLDLVADAVAMGLLDNGHRHADAEISRDQDHWYLEAAARCTLTIPLIISTNQKTPAVRDHNKPLALDRRYWSDVCQPDYAIVSDVDNAGVFTPKVSLALMAALAPDFPFSEALSTKKRLVFVQPGDRALAWAIMIDKTDGGRAFRYPPPLLLINFTPGRKLKDEDILFHNVLTRHYLSRVIDGPAAMELELRFHLPRYRRLIEIYRPYVDEALAR
;
A
#
# COMPACT_ATOMS: atom_id res chain seq x y z
N MET A 1 -33.48 23.34 -8.38
CA MET A 1 -32.66 22.17 -8.00
C MET A 1 -33.23 20.95 -8.69
N LYS A 2 -32.46 20.28 -9.56
CA LYS A 2 -32.88 18.97 -10.10
C LYS A 2 -32.78 17.94 -8.96
N PRO A 3 -33.77 17.07 -8.76
CA PRO A 3 -33.67 16.01 -7.76
C PRO A 3 -32.48 15.09 -8.11
N PRO A 4 -31.80 14.52 -7.11
CA PRO A 4 -30.71 13.58 -7.36
C PRO A 4 -31.23 12.39 -8.16
N LEU A 5 -30.52 12.01 -9.22
CA LEU A 5 -30.82 10.83 -10.03
C LEU A 5 -30.88 9.60 -9.09
N LYS A 6 -32.08 9.05 -8.92
CA LYS A 6 -32.27 7.75 -8.28
C LYS A 6 -31.90 6.67 -9.29
N LEU A 7 -30.64 6.27 -9.31
CA LEU A 7 -30.20 5.09 -10.05
C LEU A 7 -30.77 3.83 -9.38
N LYS A 8 -31.29 2.86 -10.14
CA LYS A 8 -31.70 1.57 -9.60
C LYS A 8 -30.47 0.73 -9.27
N ASN A 9 -30.57 -0.22 -8.35
CA ASN A 9 -29.45 -1.11 -7.99
C ASN A 9 -28.88 -1.88 -9.20
N SER A 10 -29.72 -2.24 -10.19
CA SER A 10 -29.28 -2.84 -11.46
C SER A 10 -28.38 -1.90 -12.28
N ASP A 11 -28.69 -0.60 -12.27
CA ASP A 11 -27.98 0.41 -13.05
C ASP A 11 -26.60 0.68 -12.42
N LEU A 12 -26.52 0.61 -11.09
CA LEU A 12 -25.30 0.79 -10.32
C LEU A 12 -24.31 -0.39 -10.47
N GLN A 13 -24.80 -1.62 -10.58
CA GLN A 13 -23.94 -2.75 -10.93
C GLN A 13 -23.39 -2.61 -12.36
N GLY A 14 -24.18 -2.05 -13.28
CA GLY A 14 -23.68 -1.66 -14.60
C GLY A 14 -22.56 -0.62 -14.53
N VAL A 15 -22.65 0.36 -13.63
CA VAL A 15 -21.59 1.37 -13.41
C VAL A 15 -20.30 0.74 -12.91
N VAL A 16 -20.37 -0.24 -12.00
CA VAL A 16 -19.18 -0.95 -11.49
C VAL A 16 -18.45 -1.66 -12.62
N VAL A 17 -19.17 -2.45 -13.42
CA VAL A 17 -18.57 -3.18 -14.55
C VAL A 17 -17.95 -2.22 -15.56
N ARG A 18 -18.62 -1.10 -15.87
CA ARG A 18 -18.08 -0.07 -16.75
C ARG A 18 -16.82 0.58 -16.17
N LEU A 19 -16.83 0.92 -14.88
CA LEU A 19 -15.68 1.50 -14.21
C LEU A 19 -14.49 0.55 -14.25
N GLN A 20 -14.69 -0.73 -13.93
CA GLN A 20 -13.63 -1.74 -14.00
C GLN A 20 -13.06 -1.87 -15.42
N GLN A 21 -13.92 -1.87 -16.44
CA GLN A 21 -13.48 -1.91 -17.84
C GLN A 21 -12.65 -0.68 -18.20
N ILE A 22 -13.15 0.52 -17.90
CA ILE A 22 -12.43 1.79 -18.14
C ILE A 22 -11.07 1.77 -17.44
N LEU A 23 -11.02 1.39 -16.16
CA LEU A 23 -9.77 1.33 -15.42
C LEU A 23 -8.80 0.29 -15.99
N ALA A 24 -9.30 -0.88 -16.42
CA ALA A 24 -8.47 -1.92 -17.04
C ALA A 24 -7.89 -1.46 -18.39
N ASP A 25 -8.68 -0.74 -19.19
CA ASP A 25 -8.26 -0.15 -20.47
C ASP A 25 -7.20 0.95 -20.25
N HIS A 26 -7.27 1.66 -19.13
CA HIS A 26 -6.34 2.73 -18.73
C HIS A 26 -5.26 2.28 -17.72
N ALA A 27 -5.04 0.98 -17.54
CA ALA A 27 -4.15 0.45 -16.51
C ALA A 27 -2.71 1.00 -16.59
N ASP A 28 -2.18 1.24 -17.80
CA ASP A 28 -0.85 1.83 -17.98
C ASP A 28 -0.76 3.28 -17.46
N THR A 29 -1.80 4.08 -17.70
CA THR A 29 -1.91 5.44 -17.16
C THR A 29 -2.04 5.41 -15.63
N LEU A 30 -2.82 4.47 -15.08
CA LEU A 30 -2.98 4.29 -13.65
C LEU A 30 -1.66 3.89 -12.95
N ILE A 31 -0.83 3.06 -13.58
CA ILE A 31 0.54 2.77 -13.08
C ILE A 31 1.37 4.06 -13.02
N GLY A 32 1.29 4.92 -14.04
CA GLY A 32 1.95 6.23 -14.03
C GLY A 32 1.51 7.10 -12.84
N HIS A 33 0.21 7.17 -12.58
CA HIS A 33 -0.32 7.85 -11.39
C HIS A 33 0.16 7.22 -10.08
N TRP A 34 0.27 5.89 -10.03
CA TRP A 34 0.74 5.20 -8.83
C TRP A 34 2.18 5.56 -8.48
N ILE A 35 3.07 5.56 -9.48
CA ILE A 35 4.47 5.95 -9.32
C ILE A 35 4.56 7.41 -8.86
N ALA A 36 3.81 8.30 -9.51
CA ALA A 36 3.77 9.71 -9.12
C ALA A 36 3.29 9.93 -7.68
N LEU A 37 2.29 9.15 -7.23
CA LEU A 37 1.85 9.19 -5.83
C LEU A 37 2.95 8.73 -4.87
N ILE A 38 3.69 7.67 -5.19
CA ILE A 38 4.80 7.18 -4.37
C ILE A 38 5.88 8.26 -4.23
N GLU A 39 6.31 8.85 -5.34
CA GLU A 39 7.33 9.89 -5.33
C GLU A 39 6.87 11.14 -4.55
N GLN A 40 5.61 11.53 -4.69
CA GLN A 40 5.05 12.62 -3.91
C GLN A 40 5.01 12.29 -2.42
N ASP A 41 4.58 11.09 -2.03
CA ASP A 41 4.50 10.70 -0.63
C ASP A 41 5.92 10.64 0.01
N ILE A 42 6.93 10.16 -0.74
CA ILE A 42 8.33 10.23 -0.34
C ILE A 42 8.77 11.68 -0.13
N ALA A 43 8.44 12.58 -1.05
CA ALA A 43 8.77 14.00 -0.97
C ALA A 43 8.09 14.70 0.22
N ASP A 44 6.89 14.28 0.59
CA ASP A 44 6.16 14.75 1.78
C ASP A 44 6.74 14.20 3.10
N GLY A 45 7.79 13.37 3.01
CA GLY A 45 8.52 12.81 4.14
C GLY A 45 7.98 11.49 4.65
N TRP A 46 7.16 10.77 3.87
CA TRP A 46 6.62 9.44 4.24
C TRP A 46 7.56 8.28 3.86
N ARG A 47 8.87 8.51 3.95
CA ARG A 47 9.93 7.58 3.55
C ARG A 47 9.85 6.22 4.25
N ALA A 48 9.37 6.20 5.49
CA ALA A 48 9.15 4.97 6.28
C ALA A 48 8.26 3.94 5.56
N PHE A 49 7.31 4.42 4.75
CA PHE A 49 6.39 3.56 4.00
C PHE A 49 7.00 3.03 2.68
N TYR A 50 8.16 3.57 2.28
CA TYR A 50 8.83 3.32 1.00
C TYR A 50 10.31 2.95 1.15
N ALA A 51 10.70 2.42 2.31
CA ALA A 51 12.11 2.21 2.61
C ALA A 51 12.80 1.27 1.61
N ARG A 52 12.07 0.24 1.15
CA ARG A 52 12.56 -0.68 0.13
C ARG A 52 12.79 0.02 -1.20
N GLU A 53 11.82 0.78 -1.67
CA GLU A 53 11.88 1.52 -2.93
C GLU A 53 13.01 2.56 -2.92
N ILE A 54 13.17 3.26 -1.80
CA ILE A 54 14.26 4.23 -1.61
C ILE A 54 15.61 3.51 -1.63
N TRP A 55 15.74 2.38 -0.92
CA TRP A 55 16.97 1.60 -0.91
C TRP A 55 17.34 1.12 -2.31
N MET A 56 16.38 0.58 -3.06
CA MET A 56 16.59 0.13 -4.45
C MET A 56 17.05 1.29 -5.33
N ARG A 57 16.39 2.44 -5.24
CA ARG A 57 16.75 3.63 -6.01
C ARG A 57 18.18 4.11 -5.73
N ASN A 58 18.64 3.96 -4.49
CA ASN A 58 19.97 4.43 -4.08
C ASN A 58 21.09 3.47 -4.43
N HIS A 59 20.81 2.16 -4.50
CA HIS A 59 21.83 1.12 -4.64
C HIS A 59 21.81 0.38 -5.99
N LEU A 60 20.74 0.49 -6.76
CA LEU A 60 20.60 -0.18 -8.06
C LEU A 60 20.73 0.83 -9.22
N PRO A 61 21.35 0.43 -10.35
CA PRO A 61 21.43 1.28 -11.53
C PRO A 61 20.06 1.44 -12.20
N ALA A 62 19.81 2.60 -12.81
CA ALA A 62 18.62 2.84 -13.62
C ALA A 62 18.66 2.02 -14.94
N PRO A 63 17.49 1.66 -15.54
CA PRO A 63 16.12 1.89 -15.04
C PRO A 63 15.69 0.89 -13.96
N LEU A 64 14.92 1.36 -12.97
CA LEU A 64 14.36 0.52 -11.89
C LEU A 64 13.13 -0.29 -12.33
N ILE A 65 12.51 0.02 -13.47
CA ILE A 65 11.38 -0.75 -14.03
C ILE A 65 11.62 -0.85 -15.54
N ASN A 66 11.90 -2.06 -16.04
CA ASN A 66 12.00 -2.32 -17.49
C ASN A 66 10.61 -2.47 -18.14
N PRO A 67 10.53 -2.56 -19.49
CA PRO A 67 9.28 -2.81 -20.19
C PRO A 67 8.51 -4.08 -19.75
N LEU A 68 9.20 -5.18 -19.42
CA LEU A 68 8.59 -6.43 -18.98
C LEU A 68 7.98 -6.33 -17.58
N GLY A 69 8.70 -5.73 -16.63
CA GLY A 69 8.25 -5.44 -15.28
C GLY A 69 7.09 -4.46 -15.29
N ARG A 70 7.12 -3.45 -16.16
CA ARG A 70 5.97 -2.55 -16.38
C ARG A 70 4.76 -3.32 -16.90
N ALA A 71 4.93 -4.20 -17.89
CA ALA A 71 3.84 -5.02 -18.42
C ALA A 71 3.29 -5.99 -17.37
N LEU A 72 4.14 -6.60 -16.53
CA LEU A 72 3.71 -7.43 -15.41
C LEU A 72 2.90 -6.60 -14.38
N MET A 73 3.39 -5.42 -13.98
CA MET A 73 2.66 -4.52 -13.07
C MET A 73 1.31 -4.11 -13.64
N VAL A 74 1.22 -3.86 -14.94
CA VAL A 74 -0.05 -3.56 -15.63
C VAL A 74 -1.01 -4.74 -15.54
N GLU A 75 -0.55 -5.96 -15.80
CA GLU A 75 -1.40 -7.16 -15.72
C GLU A 75 -1.82 -7.46 -14.27
N GLN A 76 -0.92 -7.31 -13.30
CA GLN A 76 -1.26 -7.40 -11.87
C GLN A 76 -2.31 -6.37 -11.49
N LEU A 77 -2.16 -5.12 -11.93
CA LEU A 77 -3.15 -4.07 -11.68
C LEU A 77 -4.50 -4.41 -12.31
N LYS A 78 -4.53 -4.93 -13.55
CA LYS A 78 -5.77 -5.39 -14.19
C LYS A 78 -6.45 -6.50 -13.40
N GLN A 79 -5.68 -7.46 -12.86
CA GLN A 79 -6.24 -8.50 -12.00
C GLN A 79 -6.84 -7.90 -10.73
N VAL A 80 -6.13 -6.98 -10.05
CA VAL A 80 -6.65 -6.29 -8.87
C VAL A 80 -7.93 -5.49 -9.21
N ILE A 81 -7.98 -4.83 -10.36
CA ILE A 81 -9.20 -4.15 -10.86
C ILE A 81 -10.34 -5.16 -11.08
N ALA A 82 -10.07 -6.30 -11.72
CA ALA A 82 -11.06 -7.35 -11.95
C ALA A 82 -11.58 -7.94 -10.62
N ALA A 83 -10.73 -8.05 -9.61
CA ALA A 83 -11.08 -8.42 -8.25
C ALA A 83 -11.65 -7.27 -7.42
N ASN A 84 -11.89 -6.11 -8.02
CA ASN A 84 -12.44 -4.92 -7.38
C ASN A 84 -11.63 -4.47 -6.15
N GLY A 85 -10.31 -4.41 -6.27
CA GLY A 85 -9.39 -3.97 -5.21
C GLY A 85 -9.25 -4.95 -4.04
N MET A 86 -9.81 -6.15 -4.16
CA MET A 86 -9.64 -7.19 -3.15
C MET A 86 -8.23 -7.82 -3.24
N PRO A 87 -7.65 -8.26 -2.10
CA PRO A 87 -6.39 -8.98 -2.10
C PRO A 87 -6.48 -10.24 -2.97
N LEU A 88 -5.54 -10.38 -3.90
CA LEU A 88 -5.42 -11.55 -4.76
C LEU A 88 -4.17 -12.36 -4.40
N GLN A 89 -4.30 -13.69 -4.45
CA GLN A 89 -3.15 -14.58 -4.54
C GLN A 89 -2.80 -14.76 -6.01
N CYS A 90 -1.76 -14.07 -6.46
CA CYS A 90 -1.30 -14.13 -7.85
C CYS A 90 -0.12 -15.09 -7.96
N ASP A 91 -0.15 -16.00 -8.94
CA ASP A 91 1.04 -16.74 -9.38
C ASP A 91 1.85 -15.86 -10.33
N GLU A 92 2.74 -15.07 -9.74
CA GLU A 92 3.57 -14.11 -10.46
C GLU A 92 4.50 -14.79 -11.47
N ALA A 93 5.01 -15.98 -11.14
CA ALA A 93 5.88 -16.75 -12.02
C ALA A 93 5.10 -17.25 -13.24
N GLY A 94 3.91 -17.83 -13.03
CA GLY A 94 3.03 -18.24 -14.11
C GLY A 94 2.62 -17.07 -15.02
N MET A 95 2.28 -15.92 -14.44
CA MET A 95 1.93 -14.70 -15.20
C MET A 95 3.10 -14.22 -16.06
N LEU A 96 4.31 -14.21 -15.52
CA LEU A 96 5.49 -13.78 -16.24
C LEU A 96 5.78 -14.68 -17.45
N VAL A 97 5.69 -16.01 -17.27
CA VAL A 97 5.87 -16.99 -18.35
C VAL A 97 4.86 -16.73 -19.47
N ASP A 98 3.60 -16.53 -19.14
CA ASP A 98 2.55 -16.24 -20.12
C ASP A 98 2.75 -14.89 -20.83
N LEU A 99 3.18 -13.86 -20.09
CA LEU A 99 3.45 -12.54 -20.64
C LEU A 99 4.60 -12.58 -21.66
N VAL A 100 5.70 -13.26 -21.34
CA VAL A 100 6.85 -13.46 -22.24
C VAL A 100 6.40 -14.17 -23.52
N ARG A 101 5.60 -15.24 -23.40
CA ARG A 101 5.06 -15.97 -24.56
C ARG A 101 4.18 -15.10 -25.46
N ARG A 102 3.30 -14.27 -24.88
CA ARG A 102 2.34 -13.43 -25.63
C ARG A 102 3.00 -12.25 -26.34
N THR A 103 3.99 -11.65 -25.70
CA THR A 103 4.59 -10.39 -26.16
C THR A 103 5.81 -10.59 -27.05
N GLY A 104 6.36 -11.81 -27.13
CA GLY A 104 7.53 -12.09 -27.98
C GLY A 104 8.74 -11.25 -27.60
N LEU A 105 8.83 -10.83 -26.33
CA LEU A 105 9.96 -10.04 -25.84
C LEU A 105 11.17 -10.97 -25.69
N HIS A 106 11.99 -11.01 -26.75
CA HIS A 106 13.20 -11.85 -26.85
C HIS A 106 14.47 -11.18 -26.29
N GLU A 107 14.36 -9.97 -25.71
CA GLU A 107 15.47 -9.18 -25.20
C GLU A 107 15.27 -8.82 -23.72
N TYR A 108 16.33 -8.98 -22.93
CA TYR A 108 16.35 -8.67 -21.50
C TYR A 108 16.68 -7.20 -21.19
N ARG A 109 15.99 -6.61 -20.19
CA ARG A 109 16.30 -5.30 -19.56
C ARG A 109 15.91 -5.39 -18.05
N ASN A 110 16.65 -4.80 -17.10
CA ASN A 110 16.50 -4.85 -15.60
C ASN A 110 15.39 -4.00 -14.96
N TYR A 111 14.88 -4.19 -13.74
CA TYR A 111 14.74 -5.25 -12.71
C TYR A 111 13.58 -4.75 -11.84
N LEU A 112 12.54 -5.53 -11.57
CA LEU A 112 11.91 -5.63 -10.25
C LEU A 112 10.69 -6.57 -10.34
N HIS A 113 10.93 -7.85 -10.06
CA HIS A 113 10.11 -8.62 -9.14
C HIS A 113 11.05 -9.58 -8.43
N VAL A 114 11.21 -9.42 -7.11
CA VAL A 114 12.07 -10.32 -6.30
C VAL A 114 11.27 -11.60 -6.06
N GLY A 115 11.18 -12.44 -7.09
CA GLY A 115 10.51 -13.73 -7.06
C GLY A 115 11.00 -14.58 -8.22
N GLN A 116 11.99 -15.44 -7.94
CA GLN A 116 12.60 -16.43 -8.84
C GLN A 116 13.17 -15.90 -10.17
N LEU A 117 14.42 -15.44 -10.13
CA LEU A 117 15.31 -15.40 -11.30
C LEU A 117 15.99 -16.77 -11.43
N SER A 118 15.31 -17.70 -12.11
CA SER A 118 15.92 -18.95 -12.59
C SER A 118 15.31 -19.23 -13.96
N ILE A 119 15.93 -18.67 -15.00
CA ILE A 119 15.61 -19.01 -16.38
C ILE A 119 16.43 -20.24 -16.72
N ASP A 120 15.78 -21.39 -16.84
CA ASP A 120 16.45 -22.62 -17.26
C ASP A 120 16.45 -22.76 -18.79
N THR A 121 17.63 -23.14 -19.29
CA THR A 121 18.03 -23.61 -20.64
C THR A 121 17.68 -22.74 -21.86
N ASP A 122 18.74 -22.21 -22.49
CA ASP A 122 18.82 -21.39 -23.72
C ASP A 122 18.77 -19.85 -23.57
N ALA A 123 19.45 -19.32 -22.55
CA ALA A 123 19.73 -17.88 -22.46
C ALA A 123 20.94 -17.47 -23.32
N ALA A 124 20.90 -16.29 -23.94
CA ALA A 124 22.07 -15.76 -24.65
C ALA A 124 23.19 -15.42 -23.64
N PRO A 125 24.48 -15.50 -24.03
CA PRO A 125 25.60 -15.30 -23.09
C PRO A 125 25.61 -13.95 -22.34
N LEU A 126 25.01 -12.90 -22.90
CA LEU A 126 24.87 -11.59 -22.24
C LEU A 126 23.77 -11.56 -21.18
N ASP A 127 22.73 -12.40 -21.32
CA ASP A 127 21.62 -12.53 -20.36
C ASP A 127 22.08 -13.25 -19.09
N LEU A 128 22.97 -14.24 -19.24
CA LEU A 128 23.62 -14.92 -18.12
C LEU A 128 24.52 -13.98 -17.30
N VAL A 129 25.12 -12.96 -17.92
CA VAL A 129 26.01 -12.00 -17.25
C VAL A 129 25.22 -10.94 -16.49
N ALA A 130 24.14 -10.40 -17.07
CA ALA A 130 23.31 -9.40 -16.37
C ALA A 130 22.56 -10.03 -15.19
N ASP A 131 21.96 -11.21 -15.39
CA ASP A 131 21.31 -11.97 -14.34
C ASP A 131 22.30 -12.38 -13.23
N ALA A 132 23.49 -12.88 -13.58
CA ALA A 132 24.54 -13.16 -12.61
C ALA A 132 25.10 -11.89 -11.92
N VAL A 133 25.08 -10.73 -12.56
CA VAL A 133 25.48 -9.45 -11.95
C VAL A 133 24.44 -9.01 -10.93
N ALA A 134 23.14 -9.16 -11.19
CA ALA A 134 22.13 -8.70 -10.25
C ALA A 134 21.74 -9.71 -9.19
N MET A 135 21.70 -11.00 -9.52
CA MET A 135 21.73 -12.07 -8.53
C MET A 135 23.04 -12.00 -7.76
N GLY A 136 24.15 -11.64 -8.40
CA GLY A 136 25.40 -11.31 -7.72
C GLY A 136 25.28 -10.11 -6.77
N LEU A 137 24.62 -9.03 -7.17
CA LEU A 137 24.44 -7.83 -6.36
C LEU A 137 23.41 -8.05 -5.23
N LEU A 138 22.30 -8.74 -5.47
CA LEU A 138 21.26 -9.01 -4.47
C LEU A 138 21.63 -10.19 -3.57
N ASP A 139 22.08 -11.31 -4.15
CA ASP A 139 22.45 -12.51 -3.41
C ASP A 139 23.91 -12.53 -2.95
N ASN A 140 24.79 -11.61 -3.33
CA ASN A 140 26.15 -11.56 -2.75
C ASN A 140 26.59 -10.14 -2.32
N GLY A 141 26.17 -9.09 -3.03
CA GLY A 141 26.51 -7.70 -2.73
C GLY A 141 25.70 -7.07 -1.60
N HIS A 142 24.41 -7.44 -1.48
CA HIS A 142 23.43 -6.73 -0.67
C HIS A 142 22.51 -7.66 0.13
N ARG A 143 22.99 -8.82 0.59
CA ARG A 143 22.24 -9.66 1.57
C ARG A 143 21.93 -8.95 2.89
N HIS A 144 22.59 -7.82 3.14
CA HIS A 144 22.31 -6.90 4.24
C HIS A 144 21.21 -5.88 3.93
N ALA A 145 20.70 -5.81 2.70
CA ALA A 145 19.68 -4.86 2.30
C ALA A 145 18.46 -4.93 3.22
N ASP A 146 17.98 -6.12 3.56
CA ASP A 146 16.84 -6.26 4.46
C ASP A 146 17.12 -5.67 5.86
N ALA A 147 18.37 -5.77 6.34
CA ALA A 147 18.77 -5.19 7.61
C ALA A 147 18.89 -3.65 7.54
N GLU A 148 19.44 -3.11 6.44
CA GLU A 148 19.49 -1.67 6.19
C GLU A 148 18.09 -1.06 5.99
N ILE A 149 17.27 -1.69 5.16
CA ILE A 149 15.88 -1.30 4.89
C ILE A 149 15.10 -1.29 6.19
N SER A 150 15.21 -2.33 7.03
CA SER A 150 14.54 -2.38 8.32
C SER A 150 15.01 -1.27 9.25
N ARG A 151 16.33 -1.06 9.36
CA ARG A 151 16.90 0.01 10.20
C ARG A 151 16.40 1.39 9.76
N ASP A 152 16.48 1.68 8.46
CA ASP A 152 16.08 2.98 7.90
C ASP A 152 14.57 3.18 8.02
N GLN A 153 13.80 2.12 7.80
CA GLN A 153 12.37 2.11 8.03
C GLN A 153 12.04 2.46 9.48
N ASP A 154 12.66 1.82 10.46
CA ASP A 154 12.42 2.09 11.88
C ASP A 154 12.80 3.53 12.26
N HIS A 155 13.95 4.02 11.77
CA HIS A 155 14.39 5.39 12.00
C HIS A 155 13.40 6.41 11.42
N TRP A 156 13.03 6.26 10.15
CA TRP A 156 12.08 7.15 9.50
C TRP A 156 10.67 7.00 10.08
N TYR A 157 10.31 5.83 10.58
CA TYR A 157 9.03 5.62 11.26
C TYR A 157 8.97 6.45 12.52
N LEU A 158 10.05 6.49 13.33
CA LEU A 158 10.14 7.36 14.51
C LEU A 158 10.05 8.84 14.14
N GLU A 159 10.75 9.28 13.08
CA GLU A 159 10.65 10.65 12.56
C GLU A 159 9.21 11.00 12.16
N ALA A 160 8.51 10.07 11.49
CA ALA A 160 7.14 10.27 11.06
C ALA A 160 6.16 10.24 12.25
N ALA A 161 6.39 9.37 13.23
CA ALA A 161 5.63 9.27 14.47
C ALA A 161 5.75 10.54 15.33
N ALA A 162 6.86 11.28 15.25
CA ALA A 162 6.99 12.59 15.89
C ALA A 162 5.96 13.63 15.37
N ARG A 163 5.35 13.39 14.21
CA ARG A 163 4.25 14.21 13.67
C ARG A 163 2.89 13.88 14.29
N CYS A 164 2.80 12.78 15.05
CA CYS A 164 1.58 12.35 15.73
C CYS A 164 1.43 13.14 17.03
N THR A 165 0.39 13.96 17.09
CA THR A 165 0.13 14.92 18.18
C THR A 165 -1.23 14.72 18.84
N LEU A 166 -2.06 13.82 18.31
CA LEU A 166 -3.41 13.53 18.80
C LEU A 166 -3.42 12.30 19.72
N THR A 167 -2.32 11.55 19.77
CA THR A 167 -2.15 10.32 20.54
C THR A 167 -0.91 10.40 21.42
N ILE A 168 -0.82 9.47 22.37
CA ILE A 168 0.33 9.39 23.28
C ILE A 168 1.56 9.01 22.43
N PRO A 169 2.71 9.70 22.61
CA PRO A 169 3.93 9.35 21.90
C PRO A 169 4.38 7.92 22.17
N LEU A 170 5.07 7.33 21.20
CA LEU A 170 5.71 6.03 21.35
C LEU A 170 6.68 6.01 22.53
N ILE A 171 6.68 4.93 23.30
CA ILE A 171 7.76 4.68 24.26
C ILE A 171 8.94 4.13 23.48
N ILE A 172 10.02 4.91 23.47
CA ILE A 172 11.28 4.54 22.84
C ILE A 172 12.32 4.22 23.91
N SER A 173 13.16 3.23 23.63
CA SER A 173 14.39 2.98 24.37
C SER A 173 15.57 3.17 23.43
N THR A 174 16.65 3.71 23.95
CA THR A 174 17.93 3.72 23.26
C THR A 174 18.51 2.31 23.30
N ASN A 175 18.85 1.76 22.14
CA ASN A 175 19.53 0.48 22.10
C ASN A 175 20.99 0.67 22.51
N GLN A 176 21.48 -0.19 23.41
CA GLN A 176 22.92 -0.32 23.62
C GLN A 176 23.50 -1.05 22.42
N LYS A 177 24.21 -0.32 21.55
CA LYS A 177 24.88 -0.92 20.39
C LYS A 177 25.90 -1.96 20.87
N THR A 178 25.67 -3.21 20.50
CA THR A 178 26.71 -4.23 20.64
C THR A 178 27.69 -4.09 19.48
N PRO A 179 29.01 -4.14 19.72
CA PRO A 179 29.98 -4.14 18.64
C PRO A 179 29.67 -5.27 17.64
N ALA A 180 29.62 -4.96 16.36
CA ALA A 180 29.45 -5.99 15.33
C ALA A 180 30.69 -6.89 15.30
N VAL A 181 30.50 -8.17 15.63
CA VAL A 181 31.59 -9.16 15.63
C VAL A 181 31.48 -10.01 14.36
N ARG A 182 32.59 -10.13 13.64
CA ARG A 182 32.66 -10.89 12.40
C ARG A 182 32.91 -12.37 12.66
N ASP A 183 32.09 -13.24 12.07
CA ASP A 183 32.35 -14.68 12.02
C ASP A 183 33.27 -15.02 10.84
N HIS A 184 34.57 -15.16 11.11
CA HIS A 184 35.58 -15.47 10.09
C HIS A 184 35.35 -16.80 9.35
N ASN A 185 34.47 -17.68 9.84
CA ASN A 185 34.14 -18.95 9.18
C ASN A 185 33.04 -18.82 8.13
N LYS A 186 32.41 -17.64 8.00
CA LYS A 186 31.39 -17.36 6.98
C LYS A 186 31.89 -16.30 6.02
N PRO A 187 31.53 -16.32 4.72
CA PRO A 187 31.64 -15.15 3.85
C PRO A 187 30.87 -13.94 4.41
N LEU A 188 31.36 -12.71 4.17
CA LEU A 188 30.76 -11.50 4.75
C LEU A 188 29.28 -11.34 4.37
N ALA A 189 28.94 -11.63 3.11
CA ALA A 189 27.57 -11.61 2.63
C ALA A 189 26.64 -12.59 3.39
N LEU A 190 27.18 -13.68 3.95
CA LEU A 190 26.43 -14.72 4.65
C LEU A 190 26.39 -14.51 6.17
N ASP A 191 27.09 -13.51 6.68
CA ASP A 191 27.14 -13.21 8.12
C ASP A 191 25.95 -12.35 8.56
N ARG A 192 24.78 -12.99 8.61
CA ARG A 192 23.53 -12.34 9.04
C ARG A 192 23.64 -11.72 10.41
N ARG A 193 24.42 -12.31 11.33
CA ARG A 193 24.58 -11.78 12.68
C ARG A 193 25.37 -10.48 12.65
N TYR A 194 26.51 -10.47 11.96
CA TYR A 194 27.29 -9.26 11.74
C TYR A 194 26.44 -8.14 11.14
N TRP A 195 25.68 -8.40 10.07
CA TRP A 195 24.84 -7.37 9.45
C TRP A 195 23.68 -6.92 10.33
N SER A 196 23.08 -7.83 11.09
CA SER A 196 22.09 -7.45 12.11
C SER A 196 22.69 -6.55 13.19
N ASP A 197 23.94 -6.77 13.58
CA ASP A 197 24.64 -5.97 14.58
C ASP A 197 25.11 -4.60 14.01
N VAL A 198 25.57 -4.57 12.75
CA VAL A 198 25.91 -3.33 12.03
C VAL A 198 24.68 -2.44 11.82
N CYS A 199 23.56 -3.05 11.44
CA CYS A 199 22.32 -2.34 11.16
C CYS A 199 21.39 -2.26 12.38
N GLN A 200 21.92 -2.38 13.61
CA GLN A 200 21.10 -2.16 14.79
C GLN A 200 20.53 -0.73 14.78
N PRO A 201 19.20 -0.58 14.93
CA PRO A 201 18.61 0.75 15.04
C PRO A 201 19.08 1.42 16.33
N ASP A 202 19.27 2.73 16.29
CA ASP A 202 19.67 3.53 17.47
C ASP A 202 18.63 3.46 18.60
N TYR A 203 17.38 3.22 18.22
CA TYR A 203 16.24 3.19 19.11
C TYR A 203 15.42 1.93 18.84
N ALA A 204 14.84 1.36 19.90
CA ALA A 204 13.78 0.38 19.81
C ALA A 204 12.48 1.00 20.30
N ILE A 205 11.40 0.79 19.54
CA ILE A 205 10.06 1.09 20.00
C ILE A 205 9.69 0.01 21.02
N VAL A 206 9.63 0.39 22.29
CA VAL A 206 9.39 -0.52 23.42
C VAL A 206 7.92 -0.87 23.52
N SER A 207 7.07 0.13 23.30
CA SER A 207 5.62 -0.03 23.35
C SER A 207 4.96 1.17 22.69
N ASP A 208 3.88 0.89 21.95
CA ASP A 208 2.82 1.86 21.74
C ASP A 208 1.70 1.51 22.71
N VAL A 209 1.44 2.45 23.60
CA VAL A 209 0.88 2.13 24.91
C VAL A 209 -0.65 2.08 24.82
N ASP A 210 -1.25 0.90 24.80
CA ASP A 210 -2.68 0.76 25.11
C ASP A 210 -2.91 0.72 26.63
N ASN A 211 -2.46 1.73 27.35
CA ASN A 211 -2.61 1.77 28.81
C ASN A 211 -4.06 1.99 29.27
N ALA A 212 -5.03 2.21 28.37
CA ALA A 212 -6.35 2.73 28.75
C ALA A 212 -7.56 2.31 27.90
N GLY A 213 -7.46 1.31 26.99
CA GLY A 213 -8.57 1.02 26.07
C GLY A 213 -8.68 2.07 24.96
N VAL A 214 -7.53 2.50 24.46
CA VAL A 214 -7.40 3.47 23.36
C VAL A 214 -7.77 2.81 22.02
N PHE A 215 -7.83 1.47 21.98
CA PHE A 215 -8.48 0.68 20.90
C PHE A 215 -10.01 0.71 20.94
N THR A 216 -10.60 1.88 21.06
CA THR A 216 -12.06 2.05 21.07
C THR A 216 -12.56 2.78 19.84
N PRO A 217 -13.84 2.57 19.44
CA PRO A 217 -14.47 3.38 18.40
C PRO A 217 -14.32 4.88 18.65
N LYS A 218 -14.32 5.31 19.91
CA LYS A 218 -14.17 6.70 20.33
C LYS A 218 -12.88 7.34 19.81
N VAL A 219 -11.78 6.59 19.80
CA VAL A 219 -10.48 7.10 19.34
C VAL A 219 -10.46 7.21 17.82
N SER A 220 -10.93 6.19 17.10
CA SER A 220 -11.08 6.26 15.64
C SER A 220 -11.98 7.44 15.22
N LEU A 221 -13.08 7.67 15.93
CA LEU A 221 -13.97 8.82 15.69
C LEU A 221 -13.27 10.16 15.93
N ALA A 222 -12.52 10.29 17.03
CA ALA A 222 -11.80 11.52 17.35
C ALA A 222 -10.68 11.81 16.35
N LEU A 223 -9.90 10.79 15.98
CA LEU A 223 -8.83 10.92 14.98
C LEU A 223 -9.39 11.29 13.61
N MET A 224 -10.44 10.61 13.15
CA MET A 224 -11.07 10.95 11.87
C MET A 224 -11.67 12.34 11.87
N ALA A 225 -12.35 12.76 12.95
CA ALA A 225 -12.89 14.12 13.06
C ALA A 225 -11.80 15.19 13.01
N ALA A 226 -10.61 14.92 13.57
CA ALA A 226 -9.49 15.85 13.57
C ALA A 226 -8.71 15.86 12.24
N LEU A 227 -8.47 14.70 11.63
CA LEU A 227 -7.60 14.54 10.46
C LEU A 227 -8.35 14.57 9.11
N ALA A 228 -9.63 14.23 9.11
CA ALA A 228 -10.49 14.19 7.93
C ALA A 228 -11.88 14.77 8.21
N PRO A 229 -11.99 16.07 8.51
CA PRO A 229 -13.29 16.73 8.67
C PRO A 229 -14.15 16.70 7.38
N ASP A 230 -13.50 16.51 6.23
CA ASP A 230 -14.12 16.26 4.92
C ASP A 230 -14.70 14.86 4.75
N PHE A 231 -14.49 13.95 5.71
CA PHE A 231 -15.15 12.66 5.84
C PHE A 231 -15.85 12.58 7.21
N PRO A 232 -16.98 13.30 7.42
CA PRO A 232 -17.73 13.21 8.65
C PRO A 232 -18.26 11.79 8.91
N PHE A 233 -18.32 11.44 10.20
CA PHE A 233 -18.90 10.18 10.65
C PHE A 233 -20.40 10.10 10.28
N SER A 234 -20.80 8.96 9.72
CA SER A 234 -22.19 8.68 9.40
C SER A 234 -22.76 7.62 10.33
N GLU A 235 -23.50 8.05 11.35
CA GLU A 235 -24.14 7.12 12.30
C GLU A 235 -25.15 6.20 11.60
N ALA A 236 -25.92 6.74 10.64
CA ALA A 236 -26.92 5.98 9.90
C ALA A 236 -26.32 4.82 9.09
N LEU A 237 -25.13 5.01 8.53
CA LEU A 237 -24.42 3.98 7.76
C LEU A 237 -23.64 3.00 8.65
N SER A 238 -23.33 3.39 9.89
CA SER A 238 -22.41 2.68 10.77
C SER A 238 -23.08 1.61 11.65
N THR A 239 -22.24 0.73 12.22
CA THR A 239 -22.63 -0.25 13.24
C THR A 239 -21.56 -0.30 14.34
N LYS A 240 -21.82 -1.05 15.41
CA LYS A 240 -20.82 -1.28 16.49
C LYS A 240 -19.51 -1.91 15.99
N LYS A 241 -19.53 -2.56 14.83
CA LYS A 241 -18.36 -3.24 14.23
C LYS A 241 -17.82 -2.54 12.98
N ARG A 242 -18.49 -1.48 12.50
CA ARG A 242 -18.16 -0.81 11.23
C ARG A 242 -18.42 0.68 11.38
N LEU A 243 -17.37 1.48 11.39
CA LEU A 243 -17.45 2.93 11.40
C LEU A 243 -17.30 3.41 9.95
N VAL A 244 -18.25 4.21 9.49
CA VAL A 244 -18.29 4.71 8.11
C VAL A 244 -18.22 6.23 8.14
N PHE A 245 -17.29 6.76 7.37
CA PHE A 245 -17.04 8.19 7.20
C PHE A 245 -17.23 8.54 5.73
N VAL A 246 -18.07 9.51 5.41
CA VAL A 246 -18.50 9.74 4.01
C VAL A 246 -18.24 11.16 3.60
N GLN A 247 -17.63 11.34 2.42
CA GLN A 247 -17.44 12.64 1.84
C GLN A 247 -18.80 13.30 1.53
N PRO A 248 -19.06 14.54 1.99
CA PRO A 248 -20.32 15.22 1.73
C PRO A 248 -20.56 15.43 0.22
N GLY A 249 -21.79 15.24 -0.22
CA GLY A 249 -22.20 15.52 -1.59
C GLY A 249 -23.65 15.14 -1.87
N ASP A 250 -24.23 15.75 -2.91
CA ASP A 250 -25.62 15.53 -3.31
C ASP A 250 -25.79 14.36 -4.31
N ARG A 251 -24.72 13.58 -4.54
CA ARG A 251 -24.70 12.49 -5.51
C ARG A 251 -25.16 11.18 -4.85
N ALA A 252 -25.80 10.32 -5.64
CA ALA A 252 -26.12 8.95 -5.24
C ALA A 252 -24.86 8.08 -5.01
N LEU A 253 -23.71 8.51 -5.54
CA LEU A 253 -22.41 7.92 -5.27
C LEU A 253 -21.60 8.81 -4.35
N ALA A 254 -20.93 8.22 -3.36
CA ALA A 254 -20.05 8.94 -2.46
C ALA A 254 -18.76 8.15 -2.19
N TRP A 255 -17.67 8.87 -1.98
CA TRP A 255 -16.45 8.30 -1.43
C TRP A 255 -16.62 8.13 0.08
N ALA A 256 -16.21 6.97 0.58
CA ALA A 256 -16.29 6.64 1.99
C ALA A 256 -14.99 6.00 2.49
N ILE A 257 -14.71 6.19 3.76
CA ILE A 257 -13.64 5.49 4.49
C ILE A 257 -14.34 4.60 5.50
N MET A 258 -13.95 3.33 5.51
CA MET A 258 -14.53 2.33 6.41
C MET A 258 -13.47 1.82 7.38
N ILE A 259 -13.76 1.89 8.67
CA ILE A 259 -12.94 1.30 9.73
C ILE A 259 -13.77 0.17 10.34
N ASP A 260 -13.41 -1.09 10.09
CA ASP A 260 -14.20 -2.27 10.49
C ASP A 260 -13.47 -3.24 11.42
N LYS A 261 -14.25 -4.07 12.12
CA LYS A 261 -13.77 -5.24 12.88
C LYS A 261 -14.15 -6.49 12.10
N THR A 262 -13.18 -7.21 11.55
CA THR A 262 -13.45 -8.52 10.97
C THR A 262 -13.27 -9.63 12.01
N ASP A 263 -13.82 -10.81 11.72
CA ASP A 263 -13.47 -12.09 12.35
C ASP A 263 -13.69 -12.20 13.87
N GLY A 264 -14.54 -11.33 14.44
CA GLY A 264 -14.78 -11.32 15.89
C GLY A 264 -13.59 -10.80 16.71
N GLY A 265 -12.59 -10.22 16.04
CA GLY A 265 -11.43 -9.57 16.67
C GLY A 265 -11.83 -8.37 17.54
N ARG A 266 -10.95 -8.02 18.49
CA ARG A 266 -11.19 -6.91 19.42
C ARG A 266 -10.89 -5.55 18.78
N ALA A 267 -9.91 -5.48 17.87
CA ALA A 267 -9.41 -4.26 17.25
C ALA A 267 -10.09 -3.95 15.90
N PHE A 268 -10.07 -2.67 15.53
CA PHE A 268 -10.43 -2.21 14.18
C PHE A 268 -9.23 -2.37 13.24
N ARG A 269 -9.50 -2.69 11.97
CA ARG A 269 -8.45 -2.82 10.95
C ARG A 269 -7.94 -1.45 10.49
N TYR A 270 -6.62 -1.35 10.44
CA TYR A 270 -5.88 -0.26 9.82
C TYR A 270 -4.91 -0.85 8.78
N PRO A 271 -4.60 -0.11 7.71
CA PRO A 271 -5.20 1.16 7.33
C PRO A 271 -6.65 0.99 6.80
N PRO A 272 -7.54 2.00 6.99
CA PRO A 272 -8.92 1.87 6.57
C PRO A 272 -9.10 2.05 5.07
N PRO A 273 -9.79 1.15 4.36
CA PRO A 273 -9.95 1.27 2.92
C PRO A 273 -10.73 2.53 2.50
N LEU A 274 -10.33 3.10 1.36
CA LEU A 274 -11.11 4.05 0.58
C LEU A 274 -12.05 3.29 -0.36
N LEU A 275 -13.34 3.61 -0.28
CA LEU A 275 -14.44 2.94 -0.98
C LEU A 275 -15.26 3.94 -1.79
N LEU A 276 -15.78 3.51 -2.93
CA LEU A 276 -16.90 4.16 -3.59
C LEU A 276 -18.18 3.40 -3.22
N ILE A 277 -19.17 4.10 -2.68
CA ILE A 277 -20.41 3.50 -2.20
C ILE A 277 -21.64 4.06 -2.92
N ASN A 278 -22.68 3.24 -3.00
CA ASN A 278 -24.04 3.70 -3.26
C ASN A 278 -24.61 4.35 -2.00
N PHE A 279 -24.62 5.67 -1.97
CA PHE A 279 -25.08 6.43 -0.82
C PHE A 279 -26.61 6.55 -0.83
N THR A 280 -27.25 5.85 0.10
CA THR A 280 -28.67 6.03 0.41
C THR A 280 -28.81 6.54 1.84
N PRO A 281 -29.30 7.78 2.06
CA PRO A 281 -29.50 8.32 3.40
C PRO A 281 -30.42 7.43 4.25
N GLY A 282 -30.07 7.27 5.53
CA GLY A 282 -30.96 6.68 6.54
C GLY A 282 -30.97 5.15 6.66
N ARG A 283 -30.09 4.42 5.96
CA ARG A 283 -29.91 2.97 6.15
C ARG A 283 -28.46 2.58 6.39
N LYS A 284 -28.23 1.48 7.07
CA LYS A 284 -26.87 0.93 7.32
C LYS A 284 -26.19 0.56 6.01
N LEU A 285 -24.88 0.79 5.92
CA LEU A 285 -24.05 0.38 4.79
C LEU A 285 -23.89 -1.14 4.80
N LYS A 286 -24.36 -1.80 3.74
CA LYS A 286 -24.15 -3.21 3.49
C LYS A 286 -23.05 -3.41 2.46
N ASP A 287 -22.54 -4.64 2.36
CA ASP A 287 -21.47 -4.96 1.40
C ASP A 287 -21.95 -4.81 -0.05
N GLU A 288 -23.23 -5.06 -0.31
CA GLU A 288 -23.88 -4.79 -1.60
C GLU A 288 -23.92 -3.30 -2.00
N ASP A 289 -23.71 -2.39 -1.04
CA ASP A 289 -23.65 -0.95 -1.28
C ASP A 289 -22.22 -0.48 -1.63
N ILE A 290 -21.20 -1.34 -1.43
CA ILE A 290 -19.81 -1.04 -1.79
C ILE A 290 -19.64 -1.37 -3.27
N LEU A 291 -19.44 -0.34 -4.07
CA LEU A 291 -19.35 -0.45 -5.52
C LEU A 291 -17.91 -0.69 -5.96
N PHE A 292 -16.96 -0.01 -5.34
CA PHE A 292 -15.56 -0.11 -5.72
C PHE A 292 -14.61 0.05 -4.54
N HIS A 293 -13.56 -0.77 -4.47
CA HIS A 293 -12.43 -0.56 -3.57
C HIS A 293 -11.27 0.05 -4.34
N ASN A 294 -10.59 1.02 -3.72
CA ASN A 294 -9.44 1.66 -4.33
C ASN A 294 -8.29 0.67 -4.62
N VAL A 295 -7.96 0.50 -5.90
CA VAL A 295 -6.90 -0.40 -6.39
C VAL A 295 -5.48 0.18 -6.32
N LEU A 296 -5.34 1.50 -6.18
CA LEU A 296 -4.04 2.20 -6.07
C LEU A 296 -3.61 2.42 -4.61
N THR A 297 -4.31 1.80 -3.64
CA THR A 297 -3.89 1.83 -2.23
C THR A 297 -2.68 0.94 -2.02
N ARG A 298 -1.67 1.43 -1.29
CA ARG A 298 -0.63 0.56 -0.76
C ARG A 298 -1.16 -0.14 0.49
N HIS A 299 -1.19 -1.46 0.49
CA HIS A 299 -1.38 -2.22 1.73
C HIS A 299 -0.09 -2.16 2.53
N TYR A 300 -0.14 -1.56 3.71
CA TYR A 300 0.97 -1.60 4.66
C TYR A 300 0.55 -2.40 5.88
N LEU A 301 1.41 -3.34 6.27
CA LEU A 301 1.33 -4.07 7.52
C LEU A 301 2.54 -3.61 8.34
N SER A 302 2.34 -2.65 9.25
CA SER A 302 3.36 -2.37 10.25
C SER A 302 3.54 -3.61 11.10
N ARG A 303 4.71 -4.24 11.05
CA ARG A 303 5.06 -5.31 12.01
C ARG A 303 5.32 -4.76 13.40
N VAL A 304 5.49 -3.45 13.53
CA VAL A 304 6.14 -2.87 14.70
C VAL A 304 5.12 -2.41 15.74
N ILE A 305 3.89 -2.04 15.38
CA ILE A 305 3.04 -1.34 16.34
C ILE A 305 1.54 -1.49 16.06
N ASP A 306 0.84 -2.11 17.00
CA ASP A 306 -0.63 -2.15 17.11
C ASP A 306 -1.09 -1.18 18.20
N GLY A 307 -0.78 0.12 18.08
CA GLY A 307 -1.13 1.12 19.10
C GLY A 307 -1.72 2.42 18.54
N PRO A 308 -2.13 3.36 19.42
CA PRO A 308 -2.76 4.62 19.02
C PRO A 308 -1.89 5.51 18.14
N ALA A 309 -0.59 5.61 18.44
CA ALA A 309 0.33 6.41 17.64
C ALA A 309 0.49 5.83 16.23
N ALA A 310 0.51 4.50 16.10
CA ALA A 310 0.46 3.86 14.79
C ALA A 310 -0.84 4.16 14.05
N MET A 311 -2.01 4.10 14.70
CA MET A 311 -3.27 4.46 14.06
C MET A 311 -3.29 5.90 13.55
N GLU A 312 -2.81 6.85 14.36
CA GLU A 312 -2.69 8.25 13.94
C GLU A 312 -1.73 8.39 12.75
N LEU A 313 -0.59 7.70 12.80
CA LEU A 313 0.40 7.73 11.73
C LEU A 313 -0.16 7.21 10.41
N GLU A 314 -0.83 6.04 10.45
CA GLU A 314 -1.51 5.44 9.30
C GLU A 314 -2.53 6.41 8.70
N LEU A 315 -3.35 7.05 9.54
CA LEU A 315 -4.32 8.05 9.07
C LEU A 315 -3.65 9.29 8.47
N ARG A 316 -2.57 9.79 9.08
CA ARG A 316 -1.83 10.94 8.57
C ARG A 316 -1.17 10.66 7.23
N PHE A 317 -0.75 9.43 6.99
CA PHE A 317 -0.24 8.99 5.69
C PHE A 317 -1.38 8.79 4.68
N HIS A 318 -2.39 8.00 5.03
CA HIS A 318 -3.43 7.56 4.10
C HIS A 318 -4.46 8.64 3.74
N LEU A 319 -4.85 9.53 4.65
CA LEU A 319 -5.92 10.50 4.38
C LEU A 319 -5.54 11.52 3.29
N PRO A 320 -4.36 12.18 3.31
CA PRO A 320 -3.92 13.01 2.20
C PRO A 320 -3.81 12.21 0.88
N ARG A 321 -3.31 10.98 0.96
CA ARG A 321 -3.22 10.08 -0.20
C ARG A 321 -4.60 9.77 -0.78
N TYR A 322 -5.61 9.50 0.05
CA TYR A 322 -6.99 9.25 -0.38
C TYR A 322 -7.60 10.44 -1.11
N ARG A 323 -7.34 11.67 -0.65
CA ARG A 323 -7.80 12.87 -1.36
C ARG A 323 -7.20 12.95 -2.78
N ARG A 324 -5.91 12.64 -2.94
CA ARG A 324 -5.25 12.58 -4.27
C ARG A 324 -5.83 11.46 -5.14
N LEU A 325 -6.08 10.29 -4.54
CA LEU A 325 -6.67 9.15 -5.23
C LEU A 325 -8.08 9.47 -5.74
N ILE A 326 -8.89 10.18 -4.96
CA ILE A 326 -10.21 10.65 -5.39
C ILE A 326 -10.10 11.53 -6.64
N GLU A 327 -9.13 12.44 -6.71
CA GLU A 327 -8.88 13.25 -7.91
C GLU A 327 -8.45 12.39 -9.11
N ILE A 328 -7.60 11.39 -8.88
CA ILE A 328 -7.15 10.45 -9.93
C ILE A 328 -8.33 9.63 -10.48
N TYR A 329 -9.23 9.15 -9.61
CA TYR A 329 -10.37 8.33 -10.04
C TYR A 329 -11.53 9.11 -10.61
N ARG A 330 -11.68 10.40 -10.24
CA ARG A 330 -12.78 11.26 -10.66
C ARG A 330 -13.10 11.18 -12.15
N PRO A 331 -12.15 11.37 -13.09
CA PRO A 331 -12.46 11.31 -14.53
C PRO A 331 -13.06 9.95 -14.96
N TYR A 332 -12.55 8.84 -14.43
CA TYR A 332 -13.02 7.50 -14.77
C TYR A 332 -14.41 7.21 -14.17
N VAL A 333 -14.68 7.69 -12.96
CA VAL A 333 -16.00 7.57 -12.33
C VAL A 333 -17.04 8.41 -13.08
N ASP A 334 -16.70 9.64 -13.44
CA ASP A 334 -17.60 10.52 -14.21
C ASP A 334 -17.88 9.92 -15.60
N GLU A 335 -16.89 9.32 -16.26
CA GLU A 335 -17.08 8.60 -17.52
C GLU A 335 -17.99 7.37 -17.38
N ALA A 336 -17.79 6.55 -16.34
CA ALA A 336 -18.61 5.37 -16.09
C ALA A 336 -20.08 5.72 -15.83
N LEU A 337 -20.34 6.89 -15.22
CA LEU A 337 -21.67 7.43 -14.96
C LEU A 337 -22.34 8.05 -16.19
N ALA A 338 -21.57 8.58 -17.14
CA ALA A 338 -22.09 9.25 -18.33
C ALA A 338 -22.57 8.26 -19.42
N ARG A 339 -22.07 7.02 -19.38
CA ARG A 339 -22.43 5.92 -20.30
C ARG A 339 -23.56 5.06 -19.74
#